data_AF-A0A841GJQ2-F1
#
_entry.id   AF-A0A841GJQ2-F1
#
_cell.length_a   1.000
_cell.length_b   1.000
_cell.length_c   1.000
_cell.angle_alpha   90.00
_cell.angle_beta   90.00
_cell.angle_gamma   90.00
#
_symmetry.space_group_name_H-M   'P 1'
#
loop_
_entity.id
_entity.type
_entity.pdbx_description
1 polymer ?
#
loop_
_entity_poly.entity_id
_entity_poly.type
_entity_poly.pdbx_seq_one_letter_code
_entity_poly.pdbx_strand_id
1 'polypeptide(L)'
;MSETHEHNHDQEHDHEHTTEDGFGVALGFRIFEVDGELYMAEAEISSYVDDPNALGATLVFHALSALDPTSPPDEDDEDDSGWRIDIDDELTRDETGASRDQFQAILRQLASLGDAELRQYLQAAREEQDEE
;
A
#
# COMPACT_ATOMS: atom_id res chain seq x y z
N MET A 1 -31.71 -45.12 6.79
CA MET A 1 -31.56 -43.93 7.64
C MET A 1 -30.26 -43.29 7.22
N SER A 2 -30.32 -42.04 6.79
CA SER A 2 -29.19 -41.26 6.30
C SER A 2 -28.38 -40.74 7.48
N GLU A 3 -27.07 -40.90 7.44
CA GLU A 3 -26.15 -40.10 8.25
C GLU A 3 -25.12 -39.45 7.32
N THR A 4 -25.37 -38.17 7.08
CA THR A 4 -24.45 -37.15 6.58
C THR A 4 -23.53 -36.72 7.72
N HIS A 5 -22.25 -36.52 7.46
CA HIS A 5 -21.36 -35.43 7.95
C HIS A 5 -19.92 -35.84 7.59
N GLU A 6 -19.38 -35.32 6.50
CA GLU A 6 -18.65 -34.04 6.42
C GLU A 6 -17.17 -34.21 6.78
N HIS A 7 -16.36 -34.02 5.73
CA HIS A 7 -14.93 -33.80 5.73
C HIS A 7 -14.60 -32.65 6.70
N ASN A 8 -13.74 -32.90 7.68
CA ASN A 8 -12.93 -31.85 8.27
C ASN A 8 -11.49 -32.12 7.85
N HIS A 9 -11.11 -31.56 6.70
CA HIS A 9 -9.72 -31.37 6.33
C HIS A 9 -9.22 -30.23 7.23
N ASP A 10 -8.46 -30.60 8.26
CA ASP A 10 -7.68 -29.67 9.07
C ASP A 10 -6.56 -29.13 8.14
N GLN A 11 -6.84 -28.02 7.45
CA GLN A 11 -5.82 -27.26 6.73
C GLN A 11 -5.12 -26.38 7.75
N GLU A 12 -4.01 -26.90 8.26
CA GLU A 12 -2.97 -26.14 8.93
C GLU A 12 -2.53 -25.00 7.99
N HIS A 13 -2.96 -23.77 8.28
CA HIS A 13 -2.44 -22.57 7.64
C HIS A 13 -1.06 -22.27 8.23
N ASP A 14 -0.07 -23.01 7.74
CA ASP A 14 1.34 -22.77 7.98
C ASP A 14 1.77 -21.57 7.12
N HIS A 15 1.63 -20.37 7.69
CA HIS A 15 2.22 -19.16 7.12
C HIS A 15 3.70 -19.12 7.49
N GLU A 16 4.49 -20.07 7.00
CA GLU A 16 5.95 -19.93 6.95
C GLU A 16 6.31 -19.15 5.68
N HIS A 17 5.94 -17.87 5.67
CA HIS A 17 6.48 -16.92 4.69
C HIS A 17 7.90 -16.58 5.14
N THR A 18 8.86 -17.19 4.46
CA THR A 18 10.28 -16.88 4.61
C THR A 18 10.67 -15.96 3.46
N THR A 19 10.26 -14.70 3.53
CA THR A 19 11.00 -13.61 2.90
C THR A 19 11.51 -12.70 4.01
N GLU A 20 12.50 -11.88 3.71
CA GLU A 20 13.04 -10.85 4.61
C GLU A 20 11.97 -9.73 4.79
N ASP A 21 10.79 -10.13 5.28
CA ASP A 21 9.52 -9.44 5.18
C ASP A 21 9.43 -8.29 6.20
N GLY A 22 9.74 -7.09 5.74
CA GLY A 22 9.19 -5.89 6.33
C GLY A 22 7.66 -5.97 6.24
N PHE A 23 6.98 -5.93 7.39
CA PHE A 23 5.52 -5.93 7.44
C PHE A 23 5.00 -4.60 6.86
N GLY A 24 4.61 -4.62 5.59
CA GLY A 24 3.92 -3.52 4.90
C GLY A 24 2.41 -3.66 5.03
N VAL A 25 1.72 -2.57 5.36
CA VAL A 25 0.26 -2.51 5.30
C VAL A 25 -0.18 -1.45 4.32
N ALA A 26 -0.89 -1.87 3.28
CA ALA A 26 -1.70 -1.01 2.43
C ALA A 26 -2.93 -0.52 3.20
N LEU A 27 -3.07 0.78 3.44
CA LEU A 27 -4.18 1.37 4.19
C LEU A 27 -4.86 2.51 3.46
N GLY A 28 -6.08 2.22 3.04
CA GLY A 28 -7.03 3.20 2.56
C GLY A 28 -6.75 3.61 1.13
N PHE A 29 -7.83 3.73 0.36
CA PHE A 29 -7.77 4.22 -1.00
C PHE A 29 -8.55 5.53 -1.11
N ARG A 30 -8.03 6.48 -1.88
CA ARG A 30 -8.77 7.66 -2.32
C ARG A 30 -8.87 7.67 -3.83
N ILE A 31 -10.08 7.90 -4.33
CA ILE A 31 -10.32 8.06 -5.75
C ILE A 31 -10.43 9.55 -6.05
N PHE A 32 -9.67 10.02 -7.03
CA PHE A 32 -9.68 11.40 -7.49
C PHE A 32 -9.56 11.49 -9.00
N GLU A 33 -10.00 12.62 -9.58
CA GLU A 33 -9.97 12.85 -11.03
C GLU A 33 -8.84 13.83 -11.41
N VAL A 34 -8.12 13.48 -12.47
CA VAL A 34 -7.10 14.31 -13.14
C VAL A 34 -7.34 14.23 -14.64
N ASP A 35 -7.57 15.39 -15.27
CA ASP A 35 -7.79 15.52 -16.71
C ASP A 35 -8.84 14.56 -17.33
N GLY A 36 -9.89 14.25 -16.55
CA GLY A 36 -10.98 13.36 -16.96
C GLY A 36 -10.72 11.86 -16.77
N GLU A 37 -9.59 11.50 -16.16
CA GLU A 37 -9.26 10.13 -15.77
C GLU A 37 -9.30 9.96 -14.24
N LEU A 38 -9.79 8.81 -13.79
CA LEU A 38 -9.89 8.47 -12.37
C LEU A 38 -8.69 7.66 -11.91
N TYR A 39 -8.11 8.08 -10.79
CA TYR A 39 -6.98 7.44 -10.15
C TYR A 39 -7.35 6.99 -8.75
N MET A 40 -6.84 5.84 -8.36
CA MET A 40 -6.83 5.36 -6.98
C MET A 40 -5.45 5.63 -6.38
N ALA A 41 -5.40 6.42 -5.31
CA ALA A 41 -4.22 6.54 -4.45
C ALA A 41 -4.34 5.56 -3.29
N GLU A 42 -3.33 4.74 -3.11
CA GLU A 42 -3.13 3.83 -1.99
C GLU A 42 -1.90 4.29 -1.19
N ALA A 43 -1.94 4.09 0.13
CA ALA A 43 -0.79 4.33 0.98
C ALA A 43 -0.28 3.01 1.56
N GLU A 44 0.98 2.70 1.31
CA GLU A 44 1.69 1.58 1.91
C GLU A 44 2.54 2.09 3.07
N ILE A 45 2.38 1.51 4.25
CA ILE A 45 3.18 1.84 5.44
C ILE A 45 3.97 0.60 5.83
N SER A 46 5.29 0.70 5.80
CA SER A 46 6.20 -0.41 6.06
C SER A 46 7.38 0.04 6.90
N SER A 47 8.06 -0.92 7.54
CA SER A 47 9.31 -0.65 8.25
C SER A 47 10.50 -0.58 7.30
N TYR A 48 11.52 0.23 7.61
CA TYR A 48 12.76 0.20 6.85
C TYR A 48 13.53 -1.12 7.00
N VAL A 49 14.25 -1.50 5.94
CA VAL A 49 15.15 -2.66 5.96
C VAL A 49 16.28 -2.46 6.97
N ASP A 50 16.87 -1.26 7.01
CA ASP A 50 18.00 -0.94 7.88
C ASP A 50 17.59 -0.57 9.32
N ASP A 51 16.34 -0.15 9.54
CA ASP A 51 15.79 0.09 10.87
C ASP A 51 14.33 -0.38 10.98
N PRO A 52 14.09 -1.62 11.43
CA PRO A 52 12.74 -2.21 11.46
C PRO A 52 11.80 -1.55 12.47
N ASN A 53 12.30 -0.64 13.32
CA ASN A 53 11.48 0.07 14.30
C ASN A 53 10.91 1.38 13.75
N ALA A 54 11.49 1.93 12.69
CA ALA A 54 11.04 3.14 12.03
C ALA A 54 10.16 2.78 10.83
N LEU A 55 9.01 3.47 10.72
CA LEU A 55 8.02 3.23 9.67
C LEU A 55 8.06 4.33 8.62
N GLY A 56 8.19 3.97 7.36
CA GLY A 56 8.02 4.87 6.22
C GLY A 56 6.61 4.78 5.61
N ALA A 57 6.33 5.63 4.61
CA ALA A 57 5.16 5.47 3.75
C ALA A 57 5.43 5.82 2.29
N THR A 58 4.82 5.03 1.41
CA THR A 58 4.84 5.22 -0.03
C THR A 58 3.41 5.42 -0.52
N LEU A 59 3.20 6.39 -1.42
CA LEU A 59 1.94 6.51 -2.15
C LEU A 59 2.05 5.77 -3.48
N VAL A 60 1.02 4.99 -3.79
CA VAL A 60 0.90 4.24 -5.04
C VAL A 60 -0.35 4.72 -5.76
N PHE A 61 -0.20 5.10 -7.03
CA PHE A 61 -1.29 5.64 -7.84
C PHE A 61 -1.60 4.71 -9.00
N HIS A 62 -2.82 4.19 -9.02
CA HIS A 62 -3.30 3.32 -10.10
C HIS A 62 -4.35 4.07 -10.93
N ALA A 63 -4.21 4.04 -12.24
CA ALA A 63 -5.31 4.44 -13.12
C ALA A 63 -6.42 3.40 -13.01
N LEU A 64 -7.65 3.81 -12.66
CA LEU A 64 -8.77 2.86 -12.53
C LEU A 64 -9.12 2.17 -13.86
N SER A 65 -8.74 2.78 -14.98
CA SER A 65 -8.86 2.22 -16.33
C SER A 65 -7.97 1.00 -16.56
N ALA A 66 -6.89 0.88 -15.79
CA ALA A 66 -5.91 -0.21 -15.87
C ALA A 66 -6.16 -1.33 -14.85
N LEU A 67 -6.95 -1.08 -13.81
CA LEU A 67 -7.29 -2.10 -12.81
C LEU A 67 -8.38 -3.05 -13.33
N ASP A 68 -8.06 -4.34 -13.41
CA ASP A 68 -9.06 -5.40 -13.61
C ASP A 68 -9.47 -6.00 -12.26
N PRO A 69 -10.68 -5.70 -11.74
CA PRO A 69 -11.14 -6.23 -10.46
C PRO A 69 -11.49 -7.72 -10.49
N THR A 70 -11.42 -8.35 -11.67
CA THR A 70 -11.76 -9.77 -11.88
C THR A 70 -10.53 -10.63 -12.16
N SER A 71 -9.36 -10.02 -12.35
CA SER A 71 -8.11 -10.75 -12.39
C SER A 71 -7.87 -11.41 -11.03
N PRO A 72 -7.55 -12.72 -11.00
CA PRO A 72 -7.04 -13.31 -9.77
C PRO A 72 -5.78 -12.54 -9.34
N PRO A 73 -5.49 -12.44 -8.02
CA PRO A 73 -4.21 -11.91 -7.58
C PRO A 73 -3.14 -12.87 -8.07
N ASP A 74 -2.48 -12.56 -9.19
CA ASP A 74 -1.35 -13.33 -9.67
C ASP A 74 -0.15 -12.96 -8.79
N GLU A 75 0.48 -13.97 -8.17
CA GLU A 75 1.63 -13.79 -7.26
C GLU A 75 2.91 -13.33 -7.99
N ASP A 76 2.86 -13.23 -9.33
CA ASP A 76 3.96 -12.90 -10.24
C ASP A 76 3.72 -11.61 -11.08
N ASP A 77 2.66 -10.82 -10.80
CA ASP A 77 2.50 -9.50 -11.42
C ASP A 77 3.48 -8.51 -10.77
N GLU A 78 4.76 -8.59 -11.18
CA GLU A 78 5.74 -7.51 -11.02
C GLU A 78 5.30 -6.22 -11.77
N ASP A 79 4.23 -6.32 -12.57
CA ASP A 79 3.52 -5.26 -13.29
C ASP A 79 2.37 -4.63 -12.47
N ASP A 80 2.51 -4.54 -11.14
CA ASP A 80 1.66 -3.66 -10.32
C ASP A 80 1.99 -2.19 -10.66
N SER A 81 1.42 -1.79 -11.79
CA SER A 81 1.75 -0.66 -12.67
C SER A 81 1.26 0.68 -12.11
N GLY A 82 1.41 0.85 -10.81
CA GLY A 82 1.18 2.10 -10.13
C GLY A 82 2.38 3.04 -10.27
N TRP A 83 2.09 4.34 -10.37
CA TRP A 83 3.12 5.34 -10.12
C TRP A 83 3.39 5.41 -8.61
N ARG A 84 4.63 5.21 -8.20
CA ARG A 84 5.03 5.13 -6.79
C ARG A 84 5.84 6.36 -6.43
N ILE A 85 5.62 6.88 -5.23
CA ILE A 85 6.44 7.96 -4.67
C ILE A 85 6.58 7.81 -3.18
N ASP A 86 7.81 7.92 -2.70
CA ASP A 86 8.12 7.96 -1.28
C ASP A 86 7.74 9.33 -0.70
N ILE A 87 7.07 9.34 0.45
CA ILE A 87 6.65 10.59 1.12
C ILE A 87 7.30 10.76 2.48
N ASP A 88 8.37 10.03 2.78
CA ASP A 88 8.97 9.98 4.11
C ASP A 88 9.51 11.33 4.58
N ASP A 89 10.14 12.07 3.67
CA ASP A 89 10.67 13.40 3.95
C ASP A 89 9.58 14.40 4.40
N GLU A 90 8.31 14.12 4.09
CA GLU A 90 7.17 14.95 4.43
C GLU A 90 6.43 14.49 5.70
N LEU A 91 6.75 13.29 6.21
CA LEU A 91 6.09 12.72 7.38
C LEU A 91 6.61 13.32 8.68
N THR A 92 5.68 13.91 9.45
CA THR A 92 5.95 14.37 10.82
C THR A 92 5.64 13.26 11.83
N ARG A 93 6.65 12.47 12.20
CA ARG A 93 6.57 11.38 13.21
C ARG A 93 7.82 11.35 14.09
N ASP A 94 7.73 10.68 15.24
CA ASP A 94 8.91 10.35 16.06
C ASP A 94 9.41 8.96 15.68
N GLU A 95 10.45 8.89 14.85
CA GLU A 95 11.03 7.64 14.36
C GLU A 95 11.65 6.78 15.47
N THR A 96 11.97 7.38 16.61
CA THR A 96 12.49 6.67 17.78
C THR A 96 11.37 6.16 18.71
N GLY A 97 10.13 6.59 18.45
CA GLY A 97 8.94 6.22 19.21
C GLY A 97 8.44 4.81 18.88
N ALA A 98 7.43 4.35 19.63
CA ALA A 98 6.81 3.06 19.36
C ALA A 98 6.16 3.04 17.96
N SER A 99 6.29 1.95 17.21
CA SER A 99 5.76 1.83 15.84
C SER A 99 4.26 2.10 15.76
N ARG A 100 3.50 1.77 16.82
CA ARG A 100 2.07 2.11 16.92
C ARG A 100 1.82 3.63 16.85
N ASP A 101 2.64 4.42 17.53
CA ASP A 101 2.49 5.87 17.59
C ASP A 101 2.91 6.51 16.27
N GLN A 102 3.98 6.00 15.65
CA GLN A 102 4.40 6.37 14.30
C GLN A 102 3.29 6.10 13.29
N PHE A 103 2.76 4.87 13.26
CA PHE A 103 1.67 4.47 12.37
C PHE A 103 0.43 5.36 12.52
N GLN A 104 0.04 5.70 13.76
CA GLN A 104 -1.07 6.64 14.00
C GLN A 104 -0.77 8.05 13.51
N ALA A 105 0.47 8.52 13.63
CA ALA A 105 0.88 9.82 13.11
C ALA A 105 0.83 9.86 11.58
N ILE A 106 1.31 8.80 10.93
CA ILE A 106 1.26 8.63 9.47
C ILE A 106 -0.20 8.61 8.99
N LEU A 107 -1.05 7.78 9.59
CA LEU A 107 -2.47 7.72 9.22
C LEU A 107 -3.21 9.06 9.36
N ARG A 108 -2.91 9.86 10.38
CA ARG A 108 -3.53 11.19 10.54
C ARG A 108 -3.13 12.14 9.43
N GLN A 109 -1.86 12.09 8.99
CA GLN A 109 -1.34 12.92 7.91
C GLN A 109 -1.94 12.48 6.57
N LEU A 110 -1.93 11.18 6.27
CA LEU A 110 -2.59 10.62 5.09
C LEU A 110 -4.09 10.96 5.03
N ALA A 111 -4.77 10.92 6.18
CA ALA A 111 -6.18 11.31 6.26
C ALA A 111 -6.42 12.82 6.01
N SER A 112 -5.41 13.66 6.15
CA SER A 112 -5.50 15.09 5.86
C SER A 112 -5.21 15.46 4.39
N LEU A 113 -4.60 14.56 3.62
CA LEU A 113 -4.33 14.80 2.21
C LEU A 113 -5.63 15.05 1.43
N GLY A 114 -5.68 16.14 0.68
CA GLY A 114 -6.75 16.46 -0.25
C GLY A 114 -6.36 16.15 -1.70
N ASP A 115 -7.33 16.24 -2.60
CA ASP A 115 -7.13 15.96 -4.03
C ASP A 115 -6.06 16.86 -4.68
N ALA A 116 -5.82 18.06 -4.14
CA ALA A 116 -4.81 18.97 -4.67
C ALA A 116 -3.38 18.49 -4.36
N GLU A 117 -3.15 17.94 -3.17
CA GLU A 117 -1.88 17.32 -2.80
C GLU A 117 -1.69 15.99 -3.54
N LEU A 118 -2.72 15.15 -3.61
CA LEU A 118 -2.67 13.88 -4.34
C LEU A 118 -2.33 14.07 -5.83
N ARG A 119 -2.81 15.15 -6.46
CA ARG A 119 -2.43 15.51 -7.84
C ARG A 119 -0.94 15.87 -7.96
N GLN A 120 -0.39 16.55 -6.96
CA GLN A 120 1.03 16.92 -6.97
C GLN A 120 1.90 15.69 -6.80
N TYR A 121 1.55 14.79 -5.88
CA TYR A 121 2.27 13.52 -5.72
C TYR A 121 2.18 12.63 -6.96
N LEU A 122 1.01 12.53 -7.60
CA LEU A 122 0.88 11.79 -8.86
C LEU A 122 1.76 12.38 -9.97
N GLN A 123 1.87 13.71 -10.05
CA GLN A 123 2.75 14.35 -11.01
C GLN A 123 4.22 14.04 -10.70
N ALA A 124 4.63 14.18 -9.44
CA ALA A 124 5.99 13.89 -9.01
C ALA A 124 6.35 12.40 -9.23
N ALA A 125 5.45 11.47 -8.92
CA ALA A 125 5.65 10.03 -9.14
C ALA A 125 5.85 9.69 -10.63
N ARG A 126 5.20 10.43 -11.54
CA ARG A 126 5.43 10.30 -12.99
C ARG A 126 6.78 10.86 -13.42
N GLU A 127 7.16 12.00 -12.88
CA GLU A 127 8.44 12.64 -13.17
C GLU A 127 9.61 11.77 -12.69
N GLU A 128 9.53 11.15 -11.51
CA GLU A 128 10.58 10.25 -11.00
C GLU A 128 10.74 9.00 -11.87
N GLN A 129 9.65 8.34 -12.25
CA GLN A 129 9.71 7.14 -13.10
C GLN A 129 10.15 7.43 -14.54
N ASP A 130 9.91 8.64 -15.06
CA ASP A 130 10.41 9.04 -16.40
C ASP A 130 11.93 9.36 -16.38
N GLU A 131 12.52 9.56 -15.20
CA GLU A 131 13.95 9.84 -15.00
C GLU A 131 14.81 8.59 -14.75
N GLU A 132 14.19 7.42 -14.50
CA GLU A 132 14.83 6.11 -14.32
C GLU A 132 15.05 5.31 -15.62
#